data_AF-A0A7W8EYP7-F1
#
_entry.id   AF-A0A7W8EYP7-F1
#
_cell.length_a   1.000
_cell.length_b   1.000
_cell.length_c   1.000
_cell.angle_alpha   90.00
_cell.angle_beta   90.00
_cell.angle_gamma   90.00
#
_symmetry.space_group_name_H-M   'P 1'
#
loop_
_entity.id
_entity.type
_entity.pdbx_description
1 polymer ?
#
loop_
_entity_poly.entity_id
_entity_poly.type
_entity_poly.pdbx_seq_one_letter_code
_entity_poly.pdbx_strand_id
1 'polypeptide(L)' 'MARYLITFDDGSTQNLTADTVEYDGDQYTAYANNQVKAFIQPLDVRSIVRLDGQAADA' A
#
# COMPACT_ATOMS: atom_id res chain seq x y z
N MET A 1 8.17 10.09 0.05
CA MET A 1 7.65 8.93 0.80
C MET A 1 6.30 9.24 1.41
N ALA A 2 5.32 8.38 1.12
CA ALA A 2 3.97 8.43 1.64
C ALA A 2 3.68 7.23 2.55
N ARG A 3 2.69 7.37 3.42
CA ARG A 3 2.17 6.26 4.22
C ARG A 3 0.98 5.62 3.51
N TYR A 4 0.95 4.30 3.49
CA TYR A 4 -0.11 3.48 2.95
C TYR A 4 -0.70 2.62 4.07
N LEU A 5 -2.03 2.53 4.11
CA LEU A 5 -2.75 1.57 4.93
C LEU A 5 -3.28 0.47 4.02
N ILE A 6 -2.79 -0.75 4.23
CA ILE A 6 -3.24 -1.94 3.54
C ILE A 6 -4.24 -2.63 4.47
N THR A 7 -5.44 -2.90 3.97
CA THR A 7 -6.46 -3.69 4.67
C THR A 7 -6.57 -5.02 3.96
N PHE A 8 -6.42 -6.10 4.70
CA PHE A 8 -6.52 -7.45 4.20
C PHE A 8 -7.96 -7.99 4.32
N ASP A 9 -8.27 -9.07 3.63
CA ASP A 9 -9.60 -9.69 3.63
C ASP A 9 -10.00 -10.23 5.01
N ASP A 10 -9.02 -10.70 5.80
CA ASP A 10 -9.18 -11.11 7.20
C ASP A 10 -9.50 -9.93 8.15
N GLY A 11 -9.52 -8.70 7.63
CA GLY A 11 -9.77 -7.47 8.37
C GLY A 11 -8.54 -6.92 9.08
N SER A 12 -7.38 -7.59 9.00
CA SER A 12 -6.14 -7.06 9.53
C SER A 12 -5.66 -5.87 8.72
N THR A 13 -4.86 -5.01 9.33
CA THR A 13 -4.30 -3.83 8.67
C THR A 13 -2.79 -3.75 8.82
N GLN A 14 -2.11 -3.29 7.78
CA GLN A 14 -0.67 -3.05 7.77
C GLN A 14 -0.36 -1.63 7.33
N ASN A 15 0.44 -0.93 8.12
CA ASN A 15 1.00 0.36 7.76
C ASN A 15 2.30 0.15 7.00
N LEU A 16 2.42 0.77 5.82
CA LEU A 16 3.60 0.70 4.97
C LEU A 16 4.05 2.11 4.60
N THR A 17 5.36 2.35 4.61
CA THR A 17 5.93 3.59 4.10
C THR A 17 6.64 3.30 2.78
N ALA A 18 6.15 3.90 1.70
CA ALA A 18 6.65 3.70 0.35
C ALA A 18 6.51 5.01 -0.44
N ASP A 19 7.27 5.18 -1.51
CA ASP A 19 7.05 6.27 -2.48
C ASP A 19 5.86 5.94 -3.37
N THR A 20 5.80 4.72 -3.90
CA THR A 20 4.72 4.24 -4.76
C THR A 20 4.30 2.82 -4.36
N VAL A 21 3.07 2.45 -4.69
CA VAL A 21 2.59 1.07 -4.71
C VAL A 21 2.01 0.83 -6.09
N GLU A 22 2.61 -0.10 -6.83
CA GLU A 22 2.24 -0.39 -8.22
C GLU A 22 1.72 -1.83 -8.32
N TYR A 23 0.69 -2.06 -9.13
CA TYR A 23 0.15 -3.37 -9.40
C TYR A 23 0.62 -3.85 -10.77
N ASP A 24 1.37 -4.95 -10.80
CA ASP A 24 1.95 -5.51 -12.03
C ASP A 24 1.01 -6.49 -12.76
N GLY A 25 -0.16 -6.79 -12.19
CA GLY A 25 -1.11 -7.80 -12.69
C GLY A 25 -1.10 -9.10 -11.88
N ASP A 26 0.03 -9.43 -11.25
CA ASP A 26 0.13 -10.58 -10.33
C ASP A 26 0.21 -10.14 -8.86
N GLN A 27 0.80 -8.98 -8.56
CA GLN A 27 1.02 -8.53 -7.19
C GLN A 27 1.20 -7.02 -7.08
N TYR A 28 0.98 -6.49 -5.88
CA TYR A 28 1.33 -5.12 -5.54
C TYR A 28 2.78 -5.06 -5.07
N THR A 29 3.59 -4.22 -5.72
CA THR A 29 4.98 -3.96 -5.34
C THR A 29 5.09 -2.56 -4.79
N ALA A 30 5.61 -2.45 -3.57
CA ALA A 30 5.85 -1.17 -2.92
C ALA A 30 7.32 -0.76 -3.09
N TYR A 31 7.55 0.43 -3.64
CA TYR A 31 8.87 0.97 -3.88
C TYR A 31 9.17 2.08 -2.89
N ALA A 32 10.35 2.06 -2.28
CA ALA A 32 10.86 3.18 -1.49
C ALA A 32 12.33 3.44 -1.82
N ASN A 33 12.69 4.69 -2.09
CA ASN A 33 13.99 5.09 -2.63
C ASN A 33 14.37 4.29 -3.89
N ASN A 34 13.41 4.04 -4.77
CA ASN A 34 13.61 3.26 -6.00
C ASN A 34 14.05 1.80 -5.78
N GLN A 35 13.84 1.27 -4.57
CA GLN A 35 14.09 -0.12 -4.20
C GLN A 35 12.78 -0.79 -3.79
N VAL A 36 12.63 -2.07 -4.11
CA VAL A 36 11.49 -2.85 -3.63
C VAL A 36 11.58 -3.00 -2.11
N LYS A 37 10.51 -2.60 -1.42
CA LYS A 37 10.38 -2.74 0.04
C LYS A 37 9.51 -3.91 0.44
N ALA A 38 8.41 -4.11 -0.27
CA ALA A 38 7.46 -5.15 0.05
C ALA A 38 6.77 -5.65 -1.21
N PHE A 39 6.49 -6.95 -1.22
CA PHE A 39 5.58 -7.59 -2.14
C PHE A 39 4.31 -7.91 -1.38
N ILE A 40 3.16 -7.53 -1.93
CA ILE A 40 1.86 -7.69 -1.28
C ILE A 40 0.99 -8.50 -2.24
N GLN A 41 0.53 -9.66 -1.77
CA GLN A 41 -0.31 -10.56 -2.55
C GLN A 41 -1.71 -9.96 -2.69
N PRO A 42 -2.25 -9.84 -3.91
CA PRO A 42 -3.50 -9.13 -4.15
C PRO A 42 -4.71 -9.95 -3.64
N LEU A 43 -4.59 -11.28 -3.60
CA LEU A 43 -5.65 -12.18 -3.12
C LEU A 43 -6.02 -11.93 -1.66
N ASP A 44 -5.07 -11.50 -0.85
CA ASP A 44 -5.29 -11.22 0.56
C ASP A 44 -5.68 -9.76 0.80
N VAL A 45 -5.59 -8.88 -0.22
CA VAL A 45 -5.79 -7.43 -0.05
C VAL A 45 -7.21 -7.03 -0.43
N ARG A 46 -7.88 -6.42 0.54
CA ARG A 46 -9.21 -5.81 0.36
C ARG A 46 -9.12 -4.36 -0.10
N SER A 47 -8.18 -3.58 0.43
CA SER A 47 -7.97 -2.18 0.00
C SER A 47 -6.58 -1.65 0.32
N ILE A 48 -6.09 -0.71 -0.49
CA ILE A 48 -4.85 0.04 -0.25
C ILE A 48 -5.18 1.54 -0.29
N VAL A 49 -4.93 2.26 0.79
CA VAL A 49 -5.21 3.70 0.91
C VAL A 49 -3.92 4.46 1.16
N ARG A 50 -3.64 5.49 0.36
CA ARG A 50 -2.55 6.44 0.62
C ARG A 50 -3.01 7.49 1.62
N LEU A 51 -2.45 7.46 2.82
CA LEU A 51 -2.82 8.34 3.93
C LEU A 51 -2.24 9.76 3.81
N ASP A 52 -1.16 9.92 3.05
CA ASP A 52 -0.43 11.20 2.92
C ASP A 52 -1.11 12.20 1.96
N GLY A 53 -2.11 11.75 1.20
CA GLY A 53 -2.92 12.58 0.29
C GLY A 53 -4.36 12.77 0.75
N GLN A 54 -4.75 12.19 1.90
CA GLN A 54 -6.01 12.52 2.53
C GLN A 54 -5.81 13.88 3.19
N ALA A 55 -5.89 14.95 2.38
CA ALA A 55 -6.21 16.26 2.89
C ALA A 55 -7.37 16.06 3.87
N ALA A 56 -7.16 16.51 5.11
CA ALA A 56 -8.23 16.64 6.08
C ALA A 56 -9.42 17.28 5.34
N ASP A 57 -10.47 16.49 5.07
CA ASP A 57 -11.71 17.07 4.59
C ASP A 57 -12.18 18.04 5.68
N ALA A 58 -12.50 19.24 5.21
CA ALA A 58 -12.65 20.50 5.94
C ALA A 58 -13.89 20.56 6.85
#